data_AF-A0A323U1J1-F1
#
_entry.id   AF-A0A323U1J1-F1
#
_cell.length_a   1.000
_cell.length_b   1.000
_cell.length_c   1.000
_cell.angle_alpha   90.00
_cell.angle_beta   90.00
_cell.angle_gamma   90.00
#
_symmetry.space_group_name_H-M   'P 1'
#
loop_
_entity.id
_entity.type
_entity.pdbx_description
1 polymer ?
#
loop_
_entity_poly.entity_id
_entity_poly.type
_entity_poly.pdbx_seq_one_letter_code
_entity_poly.pdbx_strand_id
1 'polypeptide(L)'
;MELLEKDEEYIISLLEQGKKVEATAFVKNKTEMNLKEAKDYIEKLILKKNIHLLEKRLQEIEKIELSDKFEIKSLRTNIWWLFLYIIFFIILIFILSSLVNILLKELTYKHIFYSIIFIGVIIFNCYNFLRELKSRKYFLTVSGKTIKIYYENNEKESITTDNISQVRFYVIDSGRGIGNKNPTLQIFDSEEKIVVEMTIKPIDYYLLKKYFEKYNVMIDNQYKEF
;
A
#
# COMPACT_ATOMS: atom_id res chain seq x y z
N MET A 1 -10.34 1.06 56.75
CA MET A 1 -11.35 0.21 56.09
C MET A 1 -10.90 -0.05 54.65
N GLU A 2 -10.85 -1.31 54.21
CA GLU A 2 -10.44 -1.68 52.85
C GLU A 2 -11.58 -1.46 51.85
N LEU A 3 -11.24 -1.10 50.60
CA LEU A 3 -12.21 -0.98 49.51
C LEU A 3 -12.73 -2.37 49.15
N LEU A 4 -14.06 -2.52 49.06
CA LEU A 4 -14.68 -3.75 48.58
C LEU A 4 -14.65 -3.78 47.04
N GLU A 5 -14.78 -4.96 46.46
CA GLU A 5 -14.82 -5.15 44.99
C GLU A 5 -15.92 -4.29 44.32
N LYS A 6 -17.07 -4.15 44.99
CA LYS A 6 -18.18 -3.27 44.57
C LYS A 6 -17.82 -1.78 44.60
N ASP A 7 -16.95 -1.37 45.51
CA ASP A 7 -16.47 0.02 45.59
C ASP A 7 -15.51 0.32 44.44
N GLU A 8 -14.66 -0.65 44.05
CA GLU A 8 -13.79 -0.52 42.87
C GLU A 8 -14.58 -0.43 41.56
N GLU A 9 -15.61 -1.27 41.38
CA GLU A 9 -16.52 -1.18 40.22
C GLU A 9 -17.18 0.20 40.10
N TYR A 10 -17.64 0.75 41.24
CA TYR A 10 -18.22 2.07 41.27
C TYR A 10 -17.21 3.16 40.90
N ILE A 11 -15.99 3.09 41.43
CA ILE A 11 -14.89 3.99 41.08
C ILE A 11 -14.60 3.93 39.57
N ILE A 12 -14.54 2.73 38.99
CA ILE A 12 -14.29 2.54 37.56
C ILE A 12 -15.42 3.18 36.73
N SER A 13 -16.68 3.03 37.15
CA SER A 13 -17.82 3.66 36.45
C SER A 13 -17.74 5.19 36.45
N LEU A 14 -17.30 5.80 37.54
CA LEU A 14 -17.08 7.25 37.63
C LEU A 14 -15.93 7.70 36.73
N LEU A 15 -14.84 6.92 36.68
CA LEU A 15 -13.71 7.21 35.82
C LEU A 15 -14.06 7.12 34.32
N GLU A 16 -14.92 6.18 33.93
CA GLU A 16 -15.45 6.09 32.55
C GLU A 16 -16.31 7.29 32.16
N GLN A 17 -17.04 7.87 33.11
CA GLN A 17 -17.81 9.09 32.91
C GLN A 17 -16.96 10.37 32.97
N GLY A 18 -15.63 10.27 33.14
CA GLY A 18 -14.72 11.41 33.29
C GLY A 18 -14.79 12.10 34.66
N LYS A 19 -15.49 11.53 35.64
CA LYS A 19 -15.75 12.11 36.96
C LYS A 19 -14.63 11.82 37.96
N LYS A 20 -13.39 12.21 37.61
CA LYS A 20 -12.18 11.95 38.42
C LYS A 20 -12.27 12.55 39.84
N VAL A 21 -12.89 13.72 39.98
CA VAL A 21 -13.05 14.41 41.27
C VAL A 21 -14.00 13.65 42.20
N GLU A 22 -15.14 13.19 41.67
CA GLU A 22 -16.12 12.39 42.43
C GLU A 22 -15.54 11.04 42.84
N ALA A 23 -14.77 10.39 41.96
CA ALA A 23 -14.07 9.15 42.27
C ALA A 23 -13.04 9.33 43.40
N THR A 24 -12.29 10.44 43.38
CA THR A 24 -11.31 10.77 44.43
C THR A 24 -12.01 11.07 45.76
N ALA A 25 -13.11 11.81 45.74
CA ALA A 25 -13.91 12.10 46.93
C ALA A 25 -14.52 10.82 47.52
N PHE A 26 -14.99 9.91 46.67
CA PHE A 26 -15.53 8.62 47.10
C PHE A 26 -14.47 7.77 47.81
N VAL A 27 -13.28 7.61 47.23
CA VAL A 27 -12.16 6.88 47.85
C VAL A 27 -11.78 7.50 49.19
N LYS A 28 -11.59 8.82 49.24
CA LYS A 28 -11.25 9.55 50.47
C LYS A 28 -12.32 9.42 51.56
N ASN A 29 -13.61 9.34 51.20
CA ASN A 29 -14.69 9.22 52.18
C ASN A 29 -14.91 7.80 52.67
N LYS A 30 -14.56 6.80 51.85
CA LYS A 30 -14.74 5.37 52.16
C LYS A 30 -13.53 4.77 52.88
N THR A 31 -12.37 5.39 52.71
CA THR A 31 -11.10 4.98 53.32
C THR A 31 -10.60 6.05 54.28
N GLU A 32 -9.60 5.74 55.10
CA GLU A 32 -8.93 6.71 55.96
C GLU A 32 -7.80 7.47 55.23
N MET A 33 -7.76 7.37 53.89
CA MET A 33 -6.74 8.02 53.07
C MET A 33 -6.85 9.55 53.14
N ASN A 34 -5.72 10.23 53.16
CA ASN A 34 -5.69 11.67 52.93
C ASN A 34 -5.97 12.01 51.45
N LEU A 35 -6.22 13.30 51.15
CA LEU A 35 -6.56 13.72 49.78
C LEU A 35 -5.48 13.36 48.75
N LYS A 36 -4.21 13.37 49.16
CA LYS A 36 -3.08 13.03 48.29
C LYS A 36 -3.08 11.53 47.98
N GLU A 37 -3.21 10.69 49.00
CA GLU A 37 -3.30 9.23 48.86
C GLU A 37 -4.48 8.78 48.01
N ALA A 38 -5.66 9.38 48.21
CA ALA A 38 -6.84 9.08 47.39
C ALA A 38 -6.62 9.47 45.92
N LYS A 39 -5.93 10.59 45.65
CA LYS A 39 -5.60 11.02 44.30
C LYS A 39 -4.58 10.08 43.64
N ASP A 40 -3.53 9.70 44.37
CA ASP A 40 -2.49 8.78 43.90
C ASP A 40 -3.08 7.39 43.60
N TYR A 41 -4.01 6.92 44.42
CA TYR A 41 -4.76 5.68 44.20
C TYR A 41 -5.55 5.72 42.88
N ILE A 42 -6.32 6.79 42.66
CA ILE A 42 -7.08 6.98 41.42
C ILE A 42 -6.16 7.07 40.20
N GLU A 43 -5.03 7.78 40.29
CA GLU A 43 -4.07 7.88 39.19
C GLU A 43 -3.43 6.53 38.86
N LYS A 44 -3.11 5.72 39.87
CA LYS A 44 -2.62 4.34 39.68
C LYS A 44 -3.66 3.45 38.98
N LEU A 45 -4.94 3.56 39.36
CA LEU A 45 -6.02 2.82 38.69
C LEU A 45 -6.20 3.22 37.22
N ILE A 46 -6.15 4.52 36.92
CA ILE A 46 -6.21 5.03 35.54
C ILE A 46 -5.03 4.48 34.73
N LEU A 47 -3.81 4.53 35.29
CA LEU A 47 -2.61 4.04 34.63
C LEU A 47 -2.72 2.54 34.33
N LYS A 48 -3.15 1.73 35.31
CA LYS A 48 -3.33 0.27 35.15
C LYS A 48 -4.35 -0.04 34.04
N LYS A 49 -5.47 0.68 34.00
CA LYS A 49 -6.50 0.51 32.96
C LYS A 49 -5.98 0.89 31.57
N ASN A 50 -5.23 1.98 31.47
CA ASN A 50 -4.63 2.41 30.22
C ASN A 50 -3.58 1.42 29.70
N ILE A 51 -2.74 0.87 30.58
CA ILE A 51 -1.77 -0.18 30.22
C ILE A 51 -2.51 -1.42 29.70
N HIS A 52 -3.52 -1.91 30.42
CA HIS A 52 -4.31 -3.05 29.96
C HIS A 52 -5.02 -2.79 28.62
N LEU A 53 -5.55 -1.58 28.41
CA LEU A 53 -6.15 -1.19 27.14
C LEU A 53 -5.12 -1.17 26.01
N LEU A 54 -3.92 -0.66 26.28
CA LEU A 54 -2.80 -0.65 25.34
C LEU A 54 -2.35 -2.07 25.02
N GLU A 55 -2.20 -2.95 26.01
CA GLU A 55 -1.87 -4.37 25.81
C GLU A 55 -2.93 -5.07 24.96
N LYS A 56 -4.22 -4.83 25.22
CA LYS A 56 -5.31 -5.39 24.42
C LYS A 56 -5.26 -4.87 22.97
N ARG A 57 -5.02 -3.56 22.78
CA ARG A 57 -4.85 -2.95 21.45
C ARG A 57 -3.62 -3.50 20.72
N LEU A 58 -2.51 -3.70 21.45
CA LEU A 58 -1.29 -4.30 20.92
C LEU A 58 -1.54 -5.76 20.52
N GLN A 59 -2.23 -6.54 21.34
CA GLN A 59 -2.64 -7.90 20.99
C GLN A 59 -3.59 -7.94 19.80
N GLU A 60 -4.53 -6.99 19.67
CA GLU A 60 -5.39 -6.87 18.49
C GLU A 60 -4.58 -6.52 17.24
N ILE A 61 -3.64 -5.58 17.33
CA ILE A 61 -2.71 -5.22 16.23
C ILE A 61 -1.81 -6.39 15.88
N GLU A 62 -1.26 -7.09 16.87
CA GLU A 62 -0.42 -8.26 16.70
C GLU A 62 -1.21 -9.40 16.08
N LYS A 63 -2.49 -9.61 16.44
CA LYS A 63 -3.37 -10.61 15.83
C LYS A 63 -3.77 -10.24 14.39
N ILE A 64 -3.83 -8.95 14.07
CA ILE A 64 -3.98 -8.43 12.70
C ILE A 64 -2.68 -8.66 11.91
N GLU A 65 -1.50 -8.46 12.51
CA GLU A 65 -0.20 -8.79 11.90
C GLU A 65 0.04 -10.31 11.79
N LEU A 66 -0.49 -11.11 12.72
CA LEU A 66 -0.40 -12.58 12.78
C LEU A 66 -1.40 -13.26 11.84
N SER A 67 -2.46 -12.53 11.44
CA SER A 67 -3.20 -12.82 10.22
C SER A 67 -2.29 -12.45 9.04
N ASP A 68 -1.24 -13.25 8.83
CA ASP A 68 -0.22 -13.20 7.76
C ASP A 68 -0.82 -13.27 6.33
N LYS A 69 -2.13 -13.03 6.20
CA LYS A 69 -2.90 -12.94 5.00
C LYS A 69 -3.33 -11.50 4.73
N PHE A 70 -2.76 -10.90 3.71
CA PHE A 70 -3.14 -9.57 3.24
C PHE A 70 -3.21 -9.54 1.71
N GLU A 71 -3.99 -8.60 1.18
CA GLU A 71 -4.18 -8.42 -0.26
C GLU A 71 -3.60 -7.08 -0.71
N ILE A 72 -2.77 -7.12 -1.75
CA ILE A 72 -2.20 -5.92 -2.37
C ILE A 72 -2.77 -5.80 -3.78
N LYS A 73 -3.40 -4.67 -4.07
CA LYS A 73 -3.93 -4.38 -5.40
C LYS A 73 -3.02 -3.41 -6.13
N SER A 74 -2.91 -3.58 -7.43
CA SER A 74 -2.23 -2.59 -8.27
C SER A 74 -2.94 -1.24 -8.17
N LEU A 75 -2.15 -0.17 -8.19
CA LEU A 75 -2.65 1.18 -8.18
C LEU A 75 -3.36 1.44 -9.50
N ARG A 76 -4.69 1.54 -9.44
CA ARG A 76 -5.49 1.93 -10.59
C ARG A 76 -5.31 3.44 -10.83
N THR A 77 -4.53 3.80 -11.84
CA THR A 77 -4.43 5.19 -12.30
C THR A 77 -5.80 5.71 -12.70
N ASN A 78 -6.02 7.02 -12.52
CA ASN A 78 -7.27 7.70 -12.85
C ASN A 78 -7.75 7.36 -14.27
N ILE A 79 -9.00 6.93 -14.39
CA ILE A 79 -9.64 6.54 -15.66
C ILE A 79 -9.57 7.67 -16.69
N TRP A 80 -9.52 8.92 -16.24
CA TRP A 80 -9.39 10.11 -17.07
C TRP A 80 -8.07 10.13 -17.87
N TRP A 81 -6.96 9.65 -17.29
CA TRP A 81 -5.70 9.53 -18.01
C TRP A 81 -5.78 8.50 -19.16
N LEU A 82 -6.49 7.38 -18.96
CA LEU A 82 -6.72 6.41 -20.04
C LEU A 82 -7.52 7.03 -21.19
N PHE A 83 -8.52 7.83 -20.85
CA PHE A 83 -9.34 8.55 -21.84
C PHE A 83 -8.50 9.54 -22.67
N LEU A 84 -7.59 10.29 -22.03
CA LEU A 84 -6.67 11.18 -22.74
C LEU A 84 -5.74 10.42 -23.69
N TYR A 85 -5.24 9.24 -23.29
CA TYR A 85 -4.44 8.39 -24.18
C TYR A 85 -5.22 7.93 -25.41
N ILE A 86 -6.49 7.55 -25.24
CA ILE A 86 -7.36 7.16 -26.36
C ILE A 86 -7.53 8.32 -27.34
N ILE A 87 -7.80 9.54 -26.84
CA ILE A 87 -7.89 10.74 -27.68
C ILE A 87 -6.58 10.98 -28.43
N PHE A 88 -5.44 10.87 -27.74
CA PHE A 88 -4.12 11.04 -28.35
C PHE A 88 -3.89 10.05 -29.51
N PHE A 89 -4.26 8.78 -29.33
CA PHE A 89 -4.18 7.78 -30.41
C PHE A 89 -5.10 8.10 -31.60
N ILE A 90 -6.31 8.63 -31.35
CA ILE A 90 -7.22 9.08 -32.42
C ILE A 90 -6.58 10.20 -33.25
N ILE A 91 -5.95 11.18 -32.60
CA ILE A 91 -5.24 12.28 -33.28
C ILE A 91 -4.07 11.72 -34.11
N LEU A 92 -3.31 10.77 -33.56
CA LEU A 92 -2.19 10.13 -34.24
C LEU A 92 -2.63 9.39 -35.50
N ILE A 93 -3.79 8.71 -35.46
CA ILE A 93 -4.41 8.05 -36.62
C ILE A 93 -4.80 9.06 -37.69
N PHE A 94 -5.34 10.23 -37.31
CA PHE A 94 -5.68 11.28 -38.26
C PHE A 94 -4.44 11.85 -38.96
N ILE A 95 -3.36 12.08 -38.21
CA ILE A 95 -2.06 12.49 -38.77
C ILE A 95 -1.52 11.43 -39.71
N LEU A 96 -1.56 10.15 -39.31
CA LEU A 96 -1.10 9.04 -40.15
C LEU A 96 -1.88 8.98 -41.47
N SER A 97 -3.20 9.15 -41.42
CA SER A 97 -4.07 9.20 -42.60
C SER A 97 -3.69 10.34 -43.55
N SER A 98 -3.47 11.55 -43.01
CA SER A 98 -2.98 12.69 -43.78
C SER A 98 -1.63 12.40 -44.45
N LEU A 99 -0.72 11.75 -43.71
CA LEU A 99 0.62 11.42 -44.18
C LEU A 99 0.59 10.39 -45.32
N VAL A 100 -0.28 9.38 -45.22
CA VAL A 100 -0.54 8.41 -46.30
C VAL A 100 -1.09 9.11 -47.54
N ASN A 101 -2.01 10.07 -47.38
CA ASN A 101 -2.60 10.81 -48.50
C ASN A 101 -1.56 11.64 -49.27
N ILE A 102 -0.59 12.25 -48.57
CA ILE A 102 0.53 12.96 -49.20
C ILE A 102 1.44 11.98 -49.96
N LEU A 103 1.73 10.83 -49.34
CA LEU A 103 2.62 9.82 -49.91
C LEU A 103 2.05 9.17 -51.20
N LEU A 104 0.71 9.08 -51.30
CA LEU A 104 0.01 8.63 -52.51
C LEU A 104 0.04 9.66 -53.65
N LYS A 105 0.13 10.96 -53.35
CA LYS A 105 0.22 12.02 -54.37
C LYS A 105 1.63 12.17 -54.91
N GLU A 106 2.63 12.20 -54.04
CA GLU A 106 4.04 12.35 -54.41
C GLU A 106 4.93 11.46 -53.54
N LEU A 107 5.45 10.40 -54.16
CA LEU A 107 6.29 9.42 -53.49
C LEU A 107 7.75 9.89 -53.49
N THR A 108 8.08 10.78 -52.56
CA THR A 108 9.47 11.23 -52.34
C THR A 108 10.14 10.46 -51.21
N TYR A 109 11.45 10.22 -51.35
CA TYR A 109 12.24 9.54 -50.31
C TYR A 109 12.12 10.22 -48.93
N LYS A 110 12.00 11.55 -48.89
CA LYS A 110 11.81 12.31 -47.64
C LYS A 110 10.51 11.90 -46.93
N HIS A 111 9.40 11.77 -47.66
CA HIS A 111 8.11 11.39 -47.07
C HIS A 111 8.12 9.95 -46.55
N ILE A 112 8.77 9.02 -47.26
CA ILE A 112 8.96 7.64 -46.79
C ILE A 112 9.77 7.60 -45.50
N PHE A 113 10.88 8.35 -45.44
CA PHE A 113 11.74 8.41 -44.26
C PHE A 113 10.98 8.92 -43.02
N TYR A 114 10.24 10.04 -43.16
CA TYR A 114 9.43 10.57 -42.05
C TYR A 114 8.30 9.62 -41.62
N SER A 115 7.70 8.87 -42.55
CA SER A 115 6.67 7.87 -42.25
C SER A 115 7.21 6.76 -41.34
N ILE A 116 8.40 6.24 -41.67
CA ILE A 116 9.03 5.14 -40.91
C ILE A 116 9.34 5.59 -39.48
N ILE A 117 9.91 6.78 -39.31
CA ILE A 117 10.17 7.36 -37.98
C ILE A 117 8.86 7.50 -37.20
N PHE A 118 7.82 8.04 -37.84
CA PHE A 118 6.54 8.26 -37.20
C PHE A 118 5.91 6.93 -36.74
N ILE A 119 5.90 5.90 -37.59
CA ILE A 119 5.44 4.54 -37.25
C ILE A 119 6.22 3.99 -36.05
N GLY A 120 7.54 4.16 -36.01
CA GLY A 120 8.37 3.76 -34.87
C GLY A 120 7.92 4.43 -33.56
N VAL A 121 7.61 5.73 -33.61
CA VAL A 121 7.06 6.47 -32.46
C VAL A 121 5.69 5.91 -32.05
N ILE A 122 4.80 5.60 -32.99
CA ILE A 122 3.50 4.98 -32.68
C ILE A 122 3.70 3.65 -31.95
N ILE A 123 4.54 2.76 -32.50
CA ILE A 123 4.80 1.43 -31.93
C ILE A 123 5.35 1.54 -30.51
N PHE A 124 6.34 2.41 -30.29
CA PHE A 124 6.92 2.65 -28.96
C PHE A 124 5.87 3.14 -27.96
N ASN A 125 5.02 4.08 -28.35
CA ASN A 125 3.94 4.58 -27.50
C ASN A 125 2.88 3.51 -27.20
N CYS A 126 2.47 2.73 -28.21
CA CYS A 126 1.55 1.59 -28.05
C CYS A 126 2.11 0.55 -27.07
N TYR A 127 3.38 0.19 -27.22
CA TYR A 127 4.04 -0.77 -26.33
C TYR A 127 3.99 -0.31 -24.87
N ASN A 128 4.37 0.96 -24.62
CA ASN A 128 4.33 1.53 -23.27
C ASN A 128 2.91 1.57 -22.69
N PHE A 129 1.91 1.94 -23.51
CA PHE A 129 0.51 1.97 -23.09
C PHE A 129 -0.02 0.57 -22.73
N LEU A 130 0.27 -0.44 -23.55
CA LEU A 130 -0.15 -1.82 -23.29
C LEU A 130 0.52 -2.38 -22.03
N ARG A 131 1.81 -2.10 -21.82
CA ARG A 131 2.54 -2.49 -20.61
C ARG A 131 1.89 -1.90 -19.35
N GLU A 132 1.57 -0.61 -19.40
CA GLU A 132 0.90 0.12 -18.33
C GLU A 132 -0.53 -0.40 -18.05
N LEU A 133 -1.27 -0.83 -19.06
CA LEU A 133 -2.57 -1.48 -18.86
C LEU A 133 -2.46 -2.86 -18.21
N LYS A 134 -1.43 -3.63 -18.57
CA LYS A 134 -1.20 -4.97 -18.03
C LYS A 134 -0.87 -4.93 -16.54
N SER A 135 -0.03 -3.99 -16.10
CA SER A 135 0.39 -3.86 -14.69
C SER A 135 -0.78 -3.58 -13.74
N ARG A 136 -1.85 -2.94 -14.22
CA ARG A 136 -3.07 -2.56 -13.46
C ARG A 136 -4.06 -3.70 -13.21
N LYS A 137 -3.82 -4.86 -13.82
CA LYS A 137 -4.71 -6.03 -13.72
C LYS A 137 -4.22 -7.03 -12.70
N TYR A 138 -3.05 -6.79 -12.11
CA TYR A 138 -2.49 -7.62 -11.07
C TYR A 138 -3.03 -7.26 -9.68
N PHE A 139 -3.21 -8.30 -8.86
CA PHE A 139 -3.25 -8.20 -7.42
C PHE A 139 -2.57 -9.42 -6.80
N LEU A 140 -2.13 -9.25 -5.57
CA LEU A 140 -1.42 -10.26 -4.80
C LEU A 140 -2.25 -10.62 -3.58
N THR A 141 -2.31 -11.91 -3.26
CA THR A 141 -2.75 -12.38 -1.95
C THR A 141 -1.57 -13.05 -1.29
N VAL A 142 -1.08 -12.44 -0.22
CA VAL A 142 -0.04 -13.00 0.62
C VAL A 142 -0.71 -13.86 1.68
N SER A 143 -0.11 -14.99 2.05
CA SER A 143 -0.56 -15.87 3.14
C SER A 143 0.64 -16.64 3.67
N GLY A 144 1.24 -16.17 4.77
CA GLY A 144 2.49 -16.73 5.28
C GLY A 144 3.61 -16.63 4.24
N LYS A 145 4.34 -17.71 3.96
CA LYS A 145 5.39 -17.71 2.92
C LYS A 145 4.87 -17.70 1.48
N THR A 146 3.56 -17.85 1.26
CA THR A 146 3.01 -18.00 -0.08
C THR A 146 2.45 -16.68 -0.58
N ILE A 147 2.82 -16.32 -1.80
CA ILE A 147 2.28 -15.18 -2.55
C ILE A 147 1.56 -15.72 -3.76
N LYS A 148 0.24 -15.54 -3.78
CA LYS A 148 -0.58 -15.82 -4.95
C LYS A 148 -0.68 -14.58 -5.81
N ILE A 149 -0.35 -14.74 -7.10
CA ILE A 149 -0.37 -13.69 -8.11
C ILE A 149 -1.59 -13.91 -8.99
N TYR A 150 -2.46 -12.91 -9.02
CA TYR A 150 -3.67 -12.92 -9.83
C TYR A 150 -3.56 -11.92 -10.97
N TYR A 151 -4.10 -12.28 -12.14
CA TYR A 151 -4.27 -11.38 -13.29
C TYR A 151 -5.73 -11.44 -13.73
N GLU A 152 -6.41 -10.29 -13.82
CA GLU A 152 -7.84 -10.22 -14.17
C GLU A 152 -8.74 -11.14 -13.30
N ASN A 153 -8.41 -11.25 -12.01
CA ASN A 153 -9.11 -12.13 -11.04
C ASN A 153 -8.94 -13.64 -11.25
N ASN A 154 -8.10 -14.05 -12.20
CA ASN A 154 -7.68 -15.44 -12.33
C ASN A 154 -6.33 -15.66 -11.65
N GLU A 155 -6.20 -16.74 -10.89
CA GLU A 155 -4.92 -17.15 -10.31
C GLU A 155 -3.97 -17.49 -11.47
N LYS A 156 -2.89 -16.72 -11.58
CA LYS A 156 -1.90 -16.90 -12.65
C LYS A 156 -0.77 -17.80 -12.17
N GLU A 157 -0.29 -17.54 -10.96
CA GLU A 157 0.89 -18.18 -10.40
C GLU A 157 0.87 -18.08 -8.87
N SER A 158 1.52 -19.03 -8.20
CA SER A 158 1.72 -19.02 -6.76
C SER A 158 3.19 -19.29 -6.47
N ILE A 159 3.86 -18.34 -5.82
CA ILE A 159 5.29 -18.41 -5.49
C ILE A 159 5.47 -18.39 -3.98
N THR A 160 6.48 -19.10 -3.47
CA THR A 160 6.88 -19.04 -2.06
C THR A 160 8.06 -18.08 -1.91
N THR A 161 8.19 -17.44 -0.74
CA THR A 161 9.31 -16.53 -0.45
C THR A 161 10.68 -17.19 -0.63
N ASP A 162 10.78 -18.50 -0.38
CA ASP A 162 12.01 -19.27 -0.53
C ASP A 162 12.43 -19.43 -2.02
N ASN A 163 11.48 -19.26 -2.96
CA ASN A 163 11.71 -19.31 -4.41
C ASN A 163 11.82 -17.92 -5.06
N ILE A 164 11.90 -16.85 -4.26
CA ILE A 164 12.09 -15.48 -4.74
C ILE A 164 13.59 -15.17 -4.66
N SER A 165 14.22 -14.86 -5.79
CA SER A 165 15.64 -14.47 -5.81
C SER A 165 15.83 -13.06 -5.24
N GLN A 166 14.99 -12.12 -5.68
CA GLN A 166 15.01 -10.73 -5.24
C GLN A 166 13.66 -10.05 -5.45
N VAL A 167 13.43 -8.99 -4.67
CA VAL A 167 12.31 -8.06 -4.86
C VAL A 167 12.89 -6.68 -5.07
N ARG A 168 12.42 -5.98 -6.10
CA ARG A 168 12.80 -4.60 -6.38
C ARG A 168 11.63 -3.66 -6.10
N PHE A 169 11.93 -2.58 -5.39
CA PHE A 169 11.06 -1.42 -5.27
C PHE A 169 11.71 -0.23 -5.95
N TYR A 170 11.03 0.37 -6.91
CA TYR A 170 11.54 1.52 -7.66
C TYR A 170 10.42 2.46 -8.06
N VAL A 171 10.78 3.54 -8.73
CA VAL A 171 9.82 4.47 -9.31
C VAL A 171 9.92 4.41 -10.83
N ILE A 172 8.79 4.24 -11.51
CA ILE A 172 8.73 4.48 -12.95
C ILE A 172 8.79 6.01 -13.16
N ASP A 173 9.98 6.51 -13.51
CA ASP A 173 10.14 7.92 -13.82
C ASP A 173 9.59 8.24 -15.23
N SER A 174 8.41 8.85 -15.28
CA SER A 174 7.81 9.34 -16.53
C SER A 174 8.30 10.73 -16.95
N GLY A 175 9.26 11.33 -16.21
CA GLY A 175 9.85 12.63 -16.51
C GLY A 175 8.90 13.83 -16.37
N ARG A 176 7.65 13.63 -15.95
CA ARG A 176 6.63 14.69 -15.83
C ARG A 176 5.82 14.53 -14.55
N GLY A 177 6.15 15.34 -13.54
CA GLY A 177 5.32 15.53 -12.34
C GLY A 177 6.10 16.09 -11.16
N ILE A 178 5.63 17.22 -10.60
CA ILE A 178 6.00 17.68 -9.26
C ILE A 178 5.02 17.00 -8.30
N GLY A 179 5.49 15.99 -7.56
CA GLY A 179 4.69 15.26 -6.58
C GLY A 179 5.29 13.91 -6.19
N ASN A 180 4.84 13.36 -5.05
CA ASN A 180 5.28 12.06 -4.56
C ASN A 180 4.88 10.97 -5.55
N LYS A 181 5.86 10.28 -6.12
CA LYS A 181 5.64 9.19 -7.07
C LYS A 181 5.29 7.91 -6.32
N ASN A 182 4.44 7.07 -6.91
CA ASN A 182 4.07 5.81 -6.29
C ASN A 182 5.16 4.74 -6.52
N PRO A 183 5.41 3.86 -5.54
CA PRO A 183 6.34 2.76 -5.71
C PRO A 183 5.82 1.72 -6.70
N THR A 184 6.75 1.12 -7.44
CA THR A 184 6.54 -0.05 -8.30
C THR A 184 7.26 -1.24 -7.69
N LEU A 185 6.50 -2.31 -7.47
CA LEU A 185 6.99 -3.62 -7.03
C LEU A 185 7.34 -4.47 -8.24
N GLN A 186 8.49 -5.12 -8.19
CA GLN A 186 8.90 -6.17 -9.12
C GLN A 186 9.43 -7.37 -8.33
N ILE A 187 8.89 -8.55 -8.59
CA ILE A 187 9.32 -9.80 -7.94
C ILE A 187 10.01 -10.67 -8.99
N PHE A 188 11.16 -11.23 -8.62
CA PHE A 188 11.93 -12.15 -9.42
C PHE A 188 11.87 -13.55 -8.83
N ASP A 189 11.59 -14.56 -9.66
CA ASP A 189 11.70 -15.95 -9.24
C ASP A 189 13.17 -16.38 -9.09
N SER A 190 13.39 -17.64 -8.71
CA SER A 190 14.72 -18.24 -8.57
C SER A 190 15.53 -18.30 -9.87
N GLU A 191 14.89 -18.16 -11.03
CA GLU A 191 15.53 -18.10 -12.36
C GLU A 191 15.77 -16.65 -12.83
N GLU A 192 15.61 -15.66 -11.94
CA GLU A 192 15.70 -14.23 -12.22
C GLU A 192 14.68 -13.73 -13.27
N LYS A 193 13.57 -14.43 -13.46
CA LYS A 193 12.46 -13.99 -14.32
C LYS A 193 11.48 -13.15 -13.51
N ILE A 194 10.99 -12.08 -14.14
CA ILE A 194 9.99 -11.19 -13.55
C ILE A 194 8.62 -11.89 -13.56
N VAL A 195 8.14 -12.28 -12.39
CA VAL A 195 6.81 -12.92 -12.23
C VAL A 195 5.69 -11.89 -12.14
N VAL A 196 5.97 -10.75 -11.48
CA VAL A 196 5.04 -9.62 -11.37
C VAL A 196 5.80 -8.30 -11.39
N GLU A 197 5.22 -7.32 -12.07
CA GLU A 197 5.62 -5.91 -12.04
C GLU A 197 4.35 -5.06 -11.95
N MET A 198 4.17 -4.33 -10.85
CA MET A 198 2.96 -3.56 -10.60
C MET A 198 3.24 -2.32 -9.73
N THR A 199 2.63 -1.20 -10.11
CA THR A 199 2.60 0.00 -9.26
C THR A 199 1.67 -0.24 -8.09
N ILE A 200 2.08 0.11 -6.88
CA ILE A 200 1.35 -0.13 -5.64
C ILE A 200 1.19 1.17 -4.86
N LYS A 201 0.33 1.17 -3.84
CA LYS A 201 0.21 2.33 -2.95
C LYS A 201 1.45 2.42 -2.03
N PRO A 202 1.82 3.63 -1.58
CA PRO A 202 2.88 3.77 -0.58
C PRO A 202 2.63 2.97 0.71
N ILE A 203 1.36 2.84 1.14
CA ILE A 203 1.03 2.00 2.31
C ILE A 203 1.31 0.51 2.08
N ASP A 204 0.99 0.02 0.88
CA ASP A 204 1.20 -1.37 0.47
C ASP A 204 2.70 -1.69 0.35
N TYR A 205 3.50 -0.70 -0.04
CA TYR A 205 4.96 -0.78 -0.06
C TYR A 205 5.52 -1.09 1.34
N TYR A 206 5.11 -0.34 2.36
CA TYR A 206 5.60 -0.57 3.73
C TYR A 206 5.22 -1.96 4.25
N LEU A 207 4.00 -2.42 3.96
CA LEU A 207 3.53 -3.76 4.31
C LEU A 207 4.38 -4.86 3.63
N LEU A 208 4.58 -4.73 2.33
CA LEU A 208 5.37 -5.69 1.55
C LEU A 208 6.85 -5.69 1.96
N LYS A 209 7.44 -4.52 2.22
CA LYS A 209 8.83 -4.41 2.70
C LYS A 209 9.01 -5.16 4.01
N LYS A 210 8.17 -4.90 5.03
CA LYS A 210 8.20 -5.62 6.31
C LYS A 210 8.01 -7.12 6.14
N TYR A 211 7.11 -7.51 5.23
CA TYR A 211 6.86 -8.92 4.89
C TYR A 211 8.10 -9.61 4.30
N PHE A 212 8.75 -9.01 3.29
CA PHE A 212 9.94 -9.58 2.67
C PHE A 212 11.14 -9.61 3.62
N GLU A 213 11.29 -8.60 4.49
CA GLU A 213 12.28 -8.58 5.57
C GLU A 213 12.04 -9.73 6.58
N LYS A 214 10.79 -9.98 6.99
CA LYS A 214 10.42 -11.09 7.88
C LYS A 214 10.86 -12.46 7.35
N TYR A 215 10.86 -12.63 6.02
CA TYR A 215 11.25 -13.88 5.36
C TYR A 215 12.66 -13.86 4.75
N ASN A 216 13.50 -12.88 5.10
CA ASN A 216 14.88 -12.73 4.63
C ASN A 216 15.03 -12.75 3.09
N VAL A 217 14.05 -12.23 2.37
CA VAL A 217 14.13 -12.08 0.90
C VAL A 217 15.04 -10.91 0.57
N MET A 218 15.88 -11.03 -0.47
CA MET A 218 16.75 -9.93 -0.92
C MET A 218 15.90 -8.78 -1.48
N ILE A 219 16.10 -7.56 -0.95
CA ILE A 219 15.36 -6.37 -1.37
C ILE A 219 16.31 -5.35 -2.02
N ASP A 220 16.06 -5.05 -3.30
CA ASP A 220 16.64 -3.92 -4.02
C ASP A 220 15.69 -2.71 -3.91
N ASN A 221 15.94 -1.85 -2.92
CA ASN A 221 15.09 -0.69 -2.64
C ASN A 221 15.66 0.60 -3.27
N GLN A 222 15.21 0.91 -4.48
CA GLN A 222 15.52 2.15 -5.21
C GLN A 222 14.46 3.23 -4.99
N TYR A 223 13.33 2.88 -4.37
CA TYR A 223 12.28 3.80 -3.97
C TYR A 223 12.77 4.64 -2.78
N LYS A 224 12.97 5.95 -3.01
CA LYS A 224 13.30 6.88 -1.93
C LYS A 224 12.04 7.24 -1.14
N GLU A 225 12.05 6.89 0.13
CA GLU A 225 11.05 7.31 1.10
C GLU A 225 11.27 8.80 1.39
N PHE A 226 10.56 9.65 0.65
CA PHE A 226 10.52 11.13 0.74
C PHE A 226 11.74 11.89 0.18
#